data_AF-A0A443JXT0-F1
#
_entry.id   AF-A0A443JXT0-F1
#
_cell.length_a   1.000
_cell.length_b   1.000
_cell.length_c   1.000
_cell.angle_alpha   90.00
_cell.angle_beta   90.00
_cell.angle_gamma   90.00
#
_symmetry.space_group_name_H-M   'P 1'
#
loop_
_entity.id
_entity.type
_entity.pdbx_description
1 polymer ?
#
loop_
_entity_poly.entity_id
_entity_poly.type
_entity_poly.pdbx_seq_one_letter_code
_entity_poly.pdbx_strand_id
1 'polypeptide(L)'
;MGSPWSRRVLHAASKRLLLRPRRRGRGPETPMTIRSDIMALPPEDRLPAALAVIGDLTGEEDGMVTAYRGLGLTQSEARIAACLTKRAPGAVTPDAMSIAATGLSLEPTSLETVRVYLVRIRRKLAPAIRIINIHGEGYRIEGDFPKPVPSVPVQIPGNIRRQLTPRGRAGQPWTPDDDAALAEMRTAGSDWWAIADELERSERAVQDRWKVIGARPGGEM
;
A
#
# COMPACT_ATOMS: atom_id res chain seq x y z
N MET A 1 -57.45 -34.31 -18.14
CA MET A 1 -58.51 -33.82 -17.22
C MET A 1 -57.91 -32.72 -16.36
N GLY A 2 -58.15 -31.46 -16.76
CA GLY A 2 -57.56 -30.28 -16.15
C GLY A 2 -58.41 -29.78 -14.98
N SER A 3 -57.76 -29.45 -13.87
CA SER A 3 -58.42 -28.86 -12.71
C SER A 3 -58.47 -27.33 -12.80
N PRO A 4 -59.55 -26.71 -12.33
CA PRO A 4 -60.00 -25.41 -12.80
C PRO A 4 -59.64 -24.29 -11.83
N TRP A 5 -59.37 -23.14 -12.42
CA TRP A 5 -59.32 -21.84 -11.77
C TRP A 5 -60.64 -21.51 -11.05
N SER A 6 -60.55 -20.92 -9.87
CA SER A 6 -61.67 -20.18 -9.26
C SER A 6 -61.24 -18.76 -8.92
N ARG A 7 -61.80 -17.80 -9.67
CA ARG A 7 -61.84 -16.37 -9.39
C ARG A 7 -63.21 -16.02 -8.78
N ARG A 8 -63.23 -15.25 -7.69
CA ARG A 8 -64.21 -14.18 -7.35
C ARG A 8 -63.44 -13.20 -6.43
N VAL A 9 -63.20 -11.90 -6.67
CA VAL A 9 -63.97 -10.75 -7.22
C VAL A 9 -64.96 -10.15 -6.20
N LEU A 10 -64.52 -9.22 -5.33
CA LEU A 10 -64.85 -7.75 -5.33
C LEU A 10 -64.70 -7.01 -3.97
N HIS A 11 -64.19 -5.77 -4.10
CA HIS A 11 -64.40 -4.52 -3.35
C HIS A 11 -64.23 -4.45 -1.82
N ALA A 12 -63.33 -3.57 -1.36
CA ALA A 12 -63.68 -2.17 -1.04
C ALA A 12 -62.43 -1.35 -0.63
N ALA A 13 -62.37 -0.11 -1.09
CA ALA A 13 -61.34 0.87 -0.79
C ALA A 13 -61.61 1.58 0.55
N SER A 14 -60.57 1.91 1.32
CA SER A 14 -60.42 3.23 1.95
C SER A 14 -59.13 3.38 2.76
N LYS A 15 -58.34 4.38 2.34
CA LYS A 15 -57.54 5.32 3.12
C LYS A 15 -57.32 5.01 4.63
N ARG A 16 -56.05 4.85 5.01
CA ARG A 16 -55.42 5.74 6.00
C ARG A 16 -53.90 5.71 5.91
N LEU A 17 -53.36 6.85 5.45
CA LEU A 17 -52.03 7.33 5.80
C LEU A 17 -51.87 7.33 7.32
N LEU A 18 -50.88 6.60 7.85
CA LEU A 18 -50.17 6.99 9.06
C LEU A 18 -48.69 6.61 8.94
N LEU A 19 -47.89 7.65 8.68
CA LEU A 19 -46.63 7.95 9.36
C LEU A 19 -45.56 6.84 9.39
N ARG A 20 -44.83 6.72 8.27
CA ARG A 20 -43.42 6.29 8.35
C ARG A 20 -42.61 7.40 9.03
N PRO A 21 -41.81 7.11 10.06
CA PRO A 21 -40.88 8.10 10.59
C PRO A 21 -39.85 8.45 9.51
N ARG A 22 -39.77 9.74 9.20
CA ARG A 22 -38.71 10.37 8.42
C ARG A 22 -37.35 9.89 8.95
N ARG A 23 -36.60 9.15 8.15
CA ARG A 23 -35.15 9.02 8.35
C ARG A 23 -34.59 10.43 8.34
N ARG A 24 -34.08 10.87 9.50
CA ARG A 24 -33.33 12.12 9.67
C ARG A 24 -32.24 12.15 8.61
N GLY A 25 -32.11 13.30 7.96
CA GLY A 25 -31.08 13.57 6.97
C GLY A 25 -29.71 13.18 7.53
N ARG A 26 -29.00 12.33 6.78
CA ARG A 26 -27.55 12.24 6.85
C ARG A 26 -27.05 13.61 6.38
N GLY A 27 -26.60 14.45 7.32
CA GLY A 27 -25.96 15.72 7.01
C GLY A 27 -24.73 15.50 6.13
N PRO A 28 -24.18 16.57 5.53
CA PRO A 28 -22.97 16.46 4.74
C PRO A 28 -21.89 15.81 5.62
N GLU A 29 -21.39 14.65 5.19
CA GLU A 29 -20.27 13.99 5.85
C GLU A 29 -19.09 14.97 5.78
N THR A 30 -18.79 15.64 6.89
CA THR A 30 -17.59 16.46 7.00
C THR A 30 -16.41 15.55 6.65
N PRO A 31 -15.54 15.94 5.70
CA PRO A 31 -14.36 15.15 5.40
C PRO A 31 -13.58 14.99 6.71
N MET A 32 -13.53 13.75 7.22
CA MET A 32 -12.80 13.46 8.45
C MET A 32 -11.33 13.72 8.15
N THR A 33 -10.81 14.78 8.76
CA THR A 33 -9.39 15.11 8.65
C THR A 33 -8.63 14.19 9.60
N ILE A 34 -7.43 13.78 9.21
CA ILE A 34 -6.50 12.99 10.05
C ILE A 34 -6.41 13.57 11.48
N ARG A 35 -6.45 14.90 11.61
CA ARG A 35 -6.46 15.61 12.89
C ARG A 35 -7.70 15.30 13.73
N SER A 36 -8.88 15.22 13.12
CA SER A 36 -10.14 14.88 13.80
C SER A 36 -10.08 13.46 14.37
N ASP A 37 -9.50 12.53 13.62
CA ASP A 37 -9.39 11.13 14.04
C ASP A 37 -8.38 10.96 15.18
N ILE A 38 -7.24 11.66 15.12
CA ILE A 38 -6.25 11.67 16.21
C ILE A 38 -6.85 12.29 17.49
N MET A 39 -7.60 13.40 17.36
CA MET A 39 -8.18 14.08 18.53
C MET A 39 -9.34 13.30 19.18
N ALA A 40 -9.97 12.37 18.45
CA ALA A 40 -10.99 11.48 18.99
C ALA A 40 -10.42 10.39 19.91
N LEU A 41 -9.09 10.21 19.95
CA LEU A 41 -8.42 9.23 20.82
C LEU A 41 -8.30 9.74 22.27
N PRO A 42 -8.17 8.82 23.25
CA PRO A 42 -7.74 9.17 24.61
C PRO A 42 -6.45 9.99 24.59
N PRO A 43 -6.28 11.01 25.46
CA PRO A 43 -5.11 11.90 25.45
C PRO A 43 -3.76 11.18 25.40
N GLU A 44 -3.64 10.04 26.08
CA GLU A 44 -2.47 9.17 26.13
C GLU A 44 -2.09 8.53 24.78
N ASP A 45 -3.07 8.30 23.90
CA ASP A 45 -2.89 7.62 22.61
C ASP A 45 -2.70 8.59 21.45
N ARG A 46 -2.99 9.88 21.64
CA ARG A 46 -2.93 10.90 20.57
C ARG A 46 -1.52 11.09 20.04
N LEU A 47 -0.55 11.19 20.93
CA LEU A 47 0.84 11.43 20.55
C LEU A 47 1.44 10.23 19.81
N PRO A 48 1.31 8.98 20.31
CA PRO A 48 1.70 7.80 19.55
C PRO A 48 1.02 7.68 18.18
N ALA A 49 -0.28 7.94 18.09
CA ALA A 49 -1.01 7.88 16.82
C ALA A 49 -0.58 8.97 15.83
N ALA A 50 -0.36 10.19 16.31
CA ALA A 50 0.16 11.28 15.48
C ALA A 50 1.56 10.97 14.96
N LEU A 51 2.44 10.42 15.81
CA LEU A 51 3.79 10.04 15.42
C LEU A 51 3.80 8.88 14.43
N ALA A 52 2.90 7.90 14.56
CA ALA A 52 2.75 6.81 13.60
C ALA A 52 2.27 7.31 12.24
N VAL A 53 1.24 8.17 12.21
CA VAL A 53 0.75 8.77 10.96
C VAL A 53 1.81 9.63 10.31
N ILE A 54 2.59 10.39 11.10
CA ILE A 54 3.74 11.10 10.58
C ILE A 54 4.76 10.11 10.02
N GLY A 55 5.14 9.05 10.74
CA GLY A 55 6.07 8.02 10.26
C GLY A 55 5.65 7.34 8.95
N ASP A 56 4.36 7.03 8.81
CA ASP A 56 3.77 6.47 7.59
C ASP A 56 3.80 7.48 6.42
N LEU A 57 3.48 8.74 6.68
CA LEU A 57 3.49 9.81 5.67
C LEU A 57 4.91 10.25 5.29
N THR A 58 5.87 10.12 6.20
CA THR A 58 7.25 10.57 6.00
C THR A 58 8.18 9.47 5.53
N GLY A 59 7.72 8.22 5.50
CA GLY A 59 8.53 7.05 5.14
C GLY A 59 9.75 6.87 6.05
N GLU A 60 9.71 7.44 7.26
CA GLU A 60 10.87 7.61 8.13
C GLU A 60 11.25 6.32 8.88
N GLU A 61 10.37 5.31 8.89
CA GLU A 61 10.64 3.97 9.36
C GLU A 61 10.95 2.97 8.24
N ASP A 62 11.68 3.42 7.22
CA ASP A 62 12.21 2.49 6.24
C ASP A 62 13.31 1.64 6.91
N GLY A 63 12.97 0.41 7.32
CA GLY A 63 13.91 -0.54 7.94
C GLY A 63 15.21 -0.72 7.12
N MET A 64 15.14 -0.43 5.81
CA MET A 64 16.29 -0.32 4.92
C MET A 64 17.23 0.84 5.26
N VAL A 65 16.72 2.04 5.55
CA VAL A 65 17.53 3.20 5.95
C VAL A 65 18.28 2.89 7.24
N THR A 66 17.61 2.29 8.22
CA THR A 66 18.24 1.84 9.47
C THR A 66 19.33 0.79 9.20
N ALA A 67 19.05 -0.18 8.33
CA ALA A 67 20.03 -1.20 7.95
C ALA A 67 21.29 -0.57 7.31
N TYR A 68 21.12 0.37 6.38
CA TYR A 68 22.24 1.08 5.74
C TYR A 68 23.01 1.98 6.70
N ARG A 69 22.34 2.61 7.68
CA ARG A 69 23.03 3.35 8.75
C ARG A 69 23.89 2.44 9.62
N GLY A 70 23.45 1.19 9.87
CA GLY A 70 24.26 0.17 10.51
C GLY A 70 25.55 -0.16 9.76
N LEU A 71 25.59 0.08 8.44
CA LEU A 71 26.77 -0.06 7.59
C LEU A 71 27.64 1.21 7.51
N GLY A 72 27.40 2.21 8.37
CA GLY A 72 28.20 3.43 8.46
C GLY A 72 27.85 4.52 7.43
N LEU A 73 26.68 4.43 6.79
CA LEU A 73 26.17 5.50 5.91
C LEU A 73 25.57 6.63 6.75
N THR A 74 25.70 7.86 6.26
CA THR A 74 24.97 9.00 6.83
C THR A 74 23.47 8.88 6.54
N GLN A 75 22.62 9.67 7.20
CA GLN A 75 21.17 9.63 7.00
C GLN A 75 20.79 9.83 5.51
N SER A 76 21.36 10.83 4.85
CA SER A 76 21.08 11.11 3.43
C SER A 76 21.65 10.02 2.51
N GLU A 77 22.84 9.50 2.81
CA GLU A 77 23.42 8.38 2.06
C GLU A 77 22.55 7.11 2.18
N ALA A 78 22.09 6.80 3.39
CA ALA A 78 21.23 5.65 3.66
C ALA A 78 19.86 5.76 2.98
N ARG A 79 19.28 6.97 2.94
CA ARG A 79 18.04 7.24 2.18
C ARG A 79 18.22 7.03 0.68
N ILE A 80 19.32 7.51 0.09
CA ILE A 80 19.63 7.26 -1.32
C ILE A 80 19.82 5.76 -1.58
N ALA A 81 20.57 5.05 -0.73
CA ALA A 81 20.79 3.61 -0.87
C ALA A 81 19.48 2.80 -0.73
N ALA A 82 18.62 3.15 0.22
CA ALA A 82 17.30 2.55 0.38
C ALA A 82 16.40 2.81 -0.84
N CYS A 83 16.42 4.05 -1.36
CA CYS A 83 15.68 4.42 -2.58
C CYS A 83 16.12 3.60 -3.80
N LEU A 84 17.43 3.45 -4.01
CA LEU A 84 17.98 2.60 -5.07
C LEU A 84 17.57 1.14 -4.89
N THR A 85 17.61 0.62 -3.66
CA THR A 85 17.30 -0.78 -3.38
C THR A 85 15.83 -1.11 -3.57
N LYS A 86 14.94 -0.21 -3.15
CA LYS A 86 13.49 -0.34 -3.36
C LYS A 86 13.10 -0.39 -4.84
N ARG A 87 13.88 0.28 -5.69
CA ARG A 87 13.66 0.31 -7.12
C ARG A 87 14.42 -0.75 -7.88
N ALA A 88 15.30 -1.53 -7.24
CA ALA A 88 16.07 -2.57 -7.91
C ALA A 88 15.14 -3.67 -8.44
N PRO A 89 15.34 -4.17 -9.67
CA PRO A 89 16.47 -3.90 -10.56
C PRO A 89 16.31 -2.66 -11.48
N GLY A 90 15.27 -1.84 -11.32
CA GLY A 90 15.07 -0.60 -12.07
C GLY A 90 16.11 0.50 -11.79
N ALA A 91 16.19 1.47 -12.71
CA ALA A 91 17.02 2.67 -12.57
C ALA A 91 16.29 3.77 -11.78
N VAL A 92 17.05 4.58 -11.05
CA VAL A 92 16.55 5.75 -10.33
C VAL A 92 17.17 7.03 -10.89
N THR A 93 16.31 8.00 -11.20
CA THR A 93 16.74 9.29 -11.74
C THR A 93 17.44 10.15 -10.68
N PRO A 94 18.35 11.05 -11.08
CA PRO A 94 19.00 12.01 -10.17
C PRO A 94 18.00 12.84 -9.34
N ASP A 95 16.89 13.24 -9.93
CA ASP A 95 15.85 14.04 -9.26
C ASP A 95 15.12 13.23 -8.18
N ALA A 96 14.80 11.96 -8.45
CA ALA A 96 14.20 11.09 -7.44
C ALA A 96 15.15 10.86 -6.25
N MET A 97 16.46 10.75 -6.49
CA MET A 97 17.46 10.65 -5.42
C MET A 97 17.63 11.96 -4.66
N SER A 98 17.52 13.11 -5.32
CA SER A 98 17.53 14.42 -4.65
C SER A 98 16.40 14.53 -3.63
N ILE A 99 15.18 14.16 -4.04
CA ILE A 99 14.00 14.13 -3.17
C ILE A 99 14.23 13.15 -2.01
N ALA A 100 14.73 11.94 -2.29
CA ALA A 100 15.00 10.93 -1.26
C ALA A 100 16.07 11.39 -0.25
N ALA A 101 17.11 12.09 -0.71
CA ALA A 101 18.20 12.58 0.15
C ALA A 101 17.74 13.66 1.14
N THR A 102 16.83 14.52 0.68
CA THR A 102 16.27 15.64 1.45
C THR A 102 15.38 15.17 2.60
N GLY A 103 14.58 14.11 2.40
CA GLY A 103 13.62 13.65 3.40
C GLY A 103 12.56 14.71 3.72
N LEU A 104 12.50 15.16 4.98
CA LEU A 104 11.52 16.12 5.49
C LEU A 104 11.80 17.59 5.15
N SER A 105 12.96 17.88 4.57
CA SER A 105 13.28 19.26 4.17
C SER A 105 12.48 19.65 2.92
N LEU A 106 12.05 20.91 2.84
CA LEU A 106 11.27 21.44 1.72
C LEU A 106 12.12 21.65 0.46
N GLU A 107 13.43 21.82 0.64
CA GLU A 107 14.35 22.13 -0.46
C GLU A 107 15.04 20.87 -0.99
N PRO A 108 14.90 20.54 -2.29
CA PRO A 108 15.56 19.40 -2.90
C PRO A 108 17.08 19.56 -2.83
N THR A 109 17.78 18.45 -2.59
CA THR A 109 19.23 18.44 -2.50
C THR A 109 19.82 18.69 -3.90
N SER A 110 20.84 19.55 -4.00
CA SER A 110 21.55 19.79 -5.26
C SER A 110 22.01 18.47 -5.92
N LEU A 111 21.86 18.37 -7.24
CA LEU A 111 22.31 17.21 -8.02
C LEU A 111 23.82 16.93 -7.86
N GLU A 112 24.63 17.97 -7.65
CA GLU A 112 26.06 17.81 -7.39
C GLU A 112 26.29 17.12 -6.04
N THR A 113 25.51 17.50 -5.02
CA THR A 113 25.56 16.88 -3.70
C THR A 113 25.12 15.42 -3.77
N VAL A 114 24.08 15.09 -4.56
CA VAL A 114 23.67 13.70 -4.81
C VAL A 114 24.81 12.89 -5.42
N ARG A 115 25.53 13.44 -6.40
CA ARG A 115 26.71 12.78 -7.00
C ARG A 115 27.80 12.51 -5.96
N VAL A 116 28.07 13.48 -5.08
CA VAL A 116 29.04 13.30 -3.98
C VAL A 116 28.60 12.16 -3.05
N TYR A 117 27.31 12.11 -2.69
CA TYR A 117 26.78 11.01 -1.89
C TYR A 117 26.92 9.66 -2.60
N LEU A 118 26.63 9.57 -3.89
CA LEU A 118 26.79 8.33 -4.66
C LEU A 118 28.25 7.84 -4.67
N VAL A 119 29.22 8.75 -4.82
CA VAL A 119 30.65 8.39 -4.72
C VAL A 119 30.99 7.85 -3.33
N ARG A 120 30.48 8.46 -2.26
CA ARG A 120 30.69 8.00 -0.89
C ARG A 120 30.04 6.65 -0.64
N ILE A 121 28.81 6.44 -1.10
CA ILE A 121 28.09 5.18 -0.96
C ILE A 121 28.85 4.06 -1.69
N ARG A 122 29.28 4.30 -2.93
CA ARG A 122 30.12 3.35 -3.69
C ARG A 122 31.37 2.95 -2.93
N ARG A 123 32.06 3.91 -2.31
CA ARG A 123 33.27 3.64 -1.53
C ARG A 123 32.99 2.85 -0.26
N LYS A 124 31.87 3.12 0.43
CA LYS A 124 31.52 2.48 1.71
C LYS A 124 30.93 1.09 1.56
N LEU A 125 30.15 0.85 0.51
CA LEU A 125 29.43 -0.41 0.30
C LEU A 125 30.18 -1.40 -0.61
N ALA A 126 31.26 -0.97 -1.28
CA ALA A 126 32.12 -1.89 -2.01
C ALA A 126 32.85 -2.84 -1.04
N PRO A 127 33.05 -4.12 -1.40
CA PRO A 127 32.72 -4.76 -2.68
C PRO A 127 31.32 -5.40 -2.76
N ALA A 128 30.57 -5.46 -1.66
CA ALA A 128 29.33 -6.21 -1.55
C ALA A 128 28.19 -5.65 -2.42
N ILE A 129 28.13 -4.32 -2.56
CA ILE A 129 27.09 -3.63 -3.32
C ILE A 129 27.73 -2.67 -4.32
N ARG A 130 27.26 -2.73 -5.57
CA ARG A 130 27.72 -1.91 -6.69
C ARG A 130 26.62 -0.97 -7.15
N ILE A 131 26.97 0.28 -7.42
CA ILE A 131 26.08 1.26 -8.03
C ILE A 131 26.54 1.51 -9.46
N ILE A 132 25.72 1.14 -10.44
CA ILE A 132 25.97 1.28 -11.87
C ILE A 132 25.28 2.54 -12.39
N ASN A 133 25.96 3.28 -13.26
CA ASN A 133 25.36 4.41 -13.97
C ASN A 133 24.79 3.89 -15.30
N ILE A 134 23.51 4.11 -15.54
CA ILE A 134 22.80 3.77 -16.77
C ILE A 134 22.60 5.06 -17.55
N HIS A 135 23.27 5.15 -18.69
CA HIS A 135 23.29 6.36 -19.50
C HIS A 135 21.87 6.76 -19.92
N GLY A 136 21.47 7.99 -19.59
CA GLY A 136 20.14 8.52 -19.90
C GLY A 136 19.01 8.13 -18.92
N GLU A 137 19.21 7.13 -18.06
CA GLU A 137 18.17 6.66 -17.12
C GLU A 137 18.48 7.00 -15.66
N GLY A 138 19.76 7.03 -15.28
CA GLY A 138 20.19 7.35 -13.92
C GLY A 138 21.06 6.25 -13.30
N TYR A 139 20.74 5.81 -12.09
CA TYR A 139 21.59 4.91 -11.33
C TYR A 139 20.83 3.66 -10.89
N ARG A 140 21.51 2.51 -10.94
CA ARG A 140 21.02 1.21 -10.50
C ARG A 140 21.93 0.67 -9.41
N ILE A 141 21.38 -0.11 -8.49
CA ILE A 141 22.14 -0.81 -7.46
C ILE A 141 22.04 -2.32 -7.67
N GLU A 142 23.16 -3.02 -7.47
CA GLU A 142 23.30 -4.47 -7.64
C GLU A 142 24.15 -5.04 -6.50
N GLY A 143 23.88 -6.27 -6.06
CA GLY A 143 24.64 -6.98 -5.04
C GLY A 143 23.78 -7.48 -3.88
N ASP A 144 24.44 -7.84 -2.78
CA ASP A 144 23.77 -8.37 -1.59
C ASP A 144 23.27 -7.24 -0.70
N PHE A 145 21.96 -6.97 -0.76
CA PHE A 145 21.32 -5.93 0.04
C PHE A 145 21.18 -6.36 1.51
N PRO A 146 21.35 -5.42 2.46
CA PRO A 146 21.06 -5.73 3.84
C PRO A 146 19.56 -6.01 4.00
N LYS A 147 19.21 -6.96 4.85
CA LYS A 147 17.81 -7.20 5.19
C LYS A 147 17.25 -5.98 5.92
N PRO A 148 16.03 -5.51 5.61
CA PRO A 148 15.41 -4.42 6.35
C PRO A 148 15.36 -4.81 7.82
N VAL A 149 15.86 -3.93 8.68
CA VAL A 149 15.72 -4.12 10.13
C VAL A 149 14.22 -4.08 10.42
N PRO A 150 13.63 -5.11 11.06
CA PRO A 150 12.25 -5.04 11.47
C PRO A 150 12.13 -3.87 12.44
N SER A 151 11.46 -2.78 12.04
CA SER A 151 11.04 -1.78 13.01
C SER A 151 10.13 -2.49 14.01
N VAL A 152 10.32 -2.21 15.30
CA VAL A 152 9.39 -2.68 16.33
C VAL A 152 8.04 -2.14 15.87
N PRO A 153 7.04 -2.98 15.56
CA PRO A 153 5.76 -2.48 15.11
C PRO A 153 5.26 -1.57 16.21
N VAL A 154 5.19 -0.26 15.95
CA VAL A 154 4.45 0.65 16.79
C VAL A 154 3.09 -0.02 16.93
N GLN A 155 2.73 -0.42 18.15
CA GLN A 155 1.49 -1.12 18.39
C GLN A 155 0.37 -0.11 18.18
N ILE A 156 0.00 0.11 16.93
CA ILE A 156 -1.18 0.88 16.58
C ILE A 156 -2.36 0.06 17.08
N PRO A 157 -3.14 0.58 18.04
CA PRO A 157 -4.36 -0.07 18.49
C PRO A 157 -5.21 -0.51 17.29
N GLY A 158 -5.70 -1.76 17.30
CA GLY A 158 -6.32 -2.39 16.13
C GLY A 158 -7.60 -1.72 15.61
N ASN A 159 -8.15 -0.75 16.33
CA ASN A 159 -9.22 0.16 15.89
C ASN A 159 -8.71 1.24 14.92
N ILE A 160 -7.51 1.78 15.14
CA ILE A 160 -6.90 2.82 14.31
C ILE A 160 -6.35 2.22 13.02
N ARG A 161 -5.69 1.05 13.10
CA ARG A 161 -5.21 0.32 11.91
C ARG A 161 -6.33 0.00 10.92
N ARG A 162 -7.54 -0.25 11.42
CA ARG A 162 -8.75 -0.47 10.61
C ARG A 162 -9.29 0.77 9.91
N GLN A 163 -8.86 1.96 10.31
CA GLN A 163 -9.30 3.25 9.78
C GLN A 163 -8.27 3.88 8.83
N LEU A 164 -6.97 3.61 9.02
CA LEU A 164 -5.88 4.22 8.24
C LEU A 164 -5.49 3.45 6.97
N THR A 165 -5.71 2.14 6.89
CA THR A 165 -5.55 1.43 5.61
C THR A 165 -6.70 1.85 4.69
N PRO A 166 -6.46 2.27 3.43
CA PRO A 166 -7.47 2.12 2.41
C PRO A 166 -7.93 0.67 2.53
N ARG A 167 -9.23 0.45 2.74
CA ARG A 167 -9.76 -0.88 2.53
C ARG A 167 -9.63 -1.13 1.03
N GLY A 168 -8.44 -1.55 0.60
CA GLY A 168 -8.34 -2.46 -0.52
C GLY A 168 -9.34 -3.59 -0.27
N ARG A 169 -9.80 -4.26 -1.31
CA ARG A 169 -10.97 -5.15 -1.28
C ARG A 169 -10.86 -6.35 -0.32
N ALA A 170 -9.93 -6.37 0.63
CA ALA A 170 -9.90 -7.21 1.82
C ALA A 170 -11.31 -7.42 2.44
N GLY A 171 -11.80 -8.65 2.33
CA GLY A 171 -13.13 -9.07 2.79
C GLY A 171 -14.23 -9.05 1.72
N GLN A 172 -14.01 -8.47 0.54
CA GLN A 172 -14.94 -8.63 -0.58
C GLN A 172 -14.78 -10.02 -1.21
N PRO A 173 -15.87 -10.62 -1.72
CA PRO A 173 -15.79 -11.85 -2.49
C PRO A 173 -14.90 -11.66 -3.72
N TRP A 174 -14.24 -12.73 -4.16
CA TRP A 174 -13.48 -12.75 -5.41
C TRP A 174 -14.46 -12.71 -6.59
N THR A 175 -14.21 -11.81 -7.53
CA THR A 175 -14.99 -11.73 -8.78
C THR A 175 -14.30 -12.51 -9.90
N PRO A 176 -15.04 -12.90 -10.96
CA PRO A 176 -14.43 -13.51 -12.14
C PRO A 176 -13.40 -12.61 -12.83
N ASP A 177 -13.60 -11.30 -12.79
CA ASP A 177 -12.64 -10.32 -13.33
C ASP A 177 -11.33 -10.32 -12.52
N ASP A 178 -11.42 -10.45 -11.18
CA ASP A 178 -10.23 -10.58 -10.33
C ASP A 178 -9.45 -11.88 -10.64
N ASP A 179 -10.17 -12.98 -10.94
CA ASP A 179 -9.55 -14.26 -11.30
C ASP A 179 -8.86 -14.18 -12.68
N ALA A 180 -9.46 -13.46 -13.64
CA ALA A 180 -8.89 -13.23 -14.96
C ALA A 180 -7.62 -12.37 -14.89
N ALA A 181 -7.67 -11.26 -14.14
CA ALA A 181 -6.51 -10.40 -13.92
C ALA A 181 -5.37 -11.14 -13.18
N LEU A 182 -5.73 -11.94 -12.17
CA LEU A 182 -4.79 -12.81 -11.46
C LEU A 182 -4.11 -13.81 -12.41
N ALA A 183 -4.87 -14.45 -13.29
CA ALA A 183 -4.33 -15.39 -14.27
C ALA A 183 -3.42 -14.71 -15.30
N GLU A 184 -3.86 -13.58 -15.86
CA GLU A 184 -3.08 -12.81 -16.83
C GLU A 184 -1.74 -12.39 -16.23
N MET A 185 -1.72 -11.76 -15.05
CA MET A 185 -0.49 -11.31 -14.41
C MET A 185 0.43 -12.47 -14.03
N ARG A 186 -0.11 -13.63 -13.63
CA ARG A 186 0.71 -14.83 -13.38
C ARG A 186 1.30 -15.42 -14.65
N THR A 187 0.56 -15.41 -15.76
CA THR A 187 1.10 -15.83 -17.07
C THR A 187 2.15 -14.85 -17.60
N ALA A 188 2.03 -13.57 -17.28
CA ALA A 188 3.03 -12.55 -17.58
C ALA A 188 4.28 -12.63 -16.68
N GLY A 189 4.30 -13.51 -15.68
CA GLY A 189 5.44 -13.71 -14.79
C GLY A 189 5.52 -12.71 -13.63
N SER A 190 4.46 -11.96 -13.34
CA SER A 190 4.44 -10.99 -12.25
C SER A 190 4.59 -11.66 -10.88
N ASP A 191 5.31 -10.98 -9.99
CA ASP A 191 5.48 -11.40 -8.61
C ASP A 191 4.20 -11.22 -7.79
N TRP A 192 4.01 -12.09 -6.79
CA TRP A 192 2.81 -12.11 -5.94
C TRP A 192 2.52 -10.78 -5.26
N TRP A 193 3.57 -10.04 -4.91
CA TRP A 193 3.46 -8.72 -4.31
C TRP A 193 2.87 -7.69 -5.29
N ALA A 194 3.34 -7.67 -6.54
CA ALA A 194 2.83 -6.76 -7.57
C ALA A 194 1.37 -7.06 -7.91
N ILE A 195 0.99 -8.34 -7.93
CA ILE A 195 -0.40 -8.75 -8.14
C ILE A 195 -1.29 -8.37 -6.96
N ALA A 196 -0.78 -8.50 -5.73
CA ALA A 196 -1.49 -8.11 -4.53
C ALA A 196 -1.74 -6.59 -4.48
N ASP A 197 -0.76 -5.81 -4.91
CA ASP A 197 -0.86 -4.35 -5.03
C ASP A 197 -1.92 -3.96 -6.07
N GLU A 198 -1.84 -4.52 -7.28
CA GLU A 198 -2.80 -4.26 -8.37
C GLU A 198 -4.24 -4.64 -8.02
N LEU A 199 -4.43 -5.79 -7.35
CA LEU A 199 -5.76 -6.25 -6.94
C LEU A 199 -6.23 -5.61 -5.61
N GLU A 200 -5.39 -4.78 -4.99
CA GLU A 200 -5.59 -4.21 -3.66
C GLU A 200 -5.97 -5.27 -2.61
N ARG A 201 -5.32 -6.44 -2.68
CA ARG A 201 -5.50 -7.59 -1.78
C ARG A 201 -4.22 -7.91 -1.03
N SER A 202 -4.29 -8.77 -0.02
CA SER A 202 -3.08 -9.30 0.61
C SER A 202 -2.45 -10.38 -0.26
N GLU A 203 -1.12 -10.45 -0.27
CA GLU A 203 -0.36 -11.48 -1.00
C GLU A 203 -0.83 -12.90 -0.66
N ARG A 204 -1.12 -13.15 0.62
CA ARG A 204 -1.64 -14.44 1.07
C ARG A 204 -3.01 -14.77 0.47
N ALA A 205 -3.92 -13.79 0.38
CA ALA A 205 -5.22 -14.00 -0.24
C ALA A 205 -5.10 -14.31 -1.74
N VAL A 206 -4.17 -13.64 -2.43
CA VAL A 206 -3.86 -13.89 -3.85
C VAL A 206 -3.30 -15.30 -4.07
N GLN A 207 -2.33 -15.71 -3.26
CA GLN A 207 -1.74 -17.05 -3.33
C GLN A 207 -2.78 -18.15 -3.03
N ASP A 208 -3.61 -17.95 -2.02
CA ASP A 208 -4.65 -18.91 -1.66
C ASP A 208 -5.72 -18.98 -2.76
N ARG A 209 -6.07 -17.86 -3.40
CA ARG A 209 -6.98 -17.84 -4.55
C ARG A 209 -6.37 -18.54 -5.78
N TRP A 210 -5.10 -18.29 -6.08
CA TRP A 210 -4.41 -18.94 -7.18
C TRP A 210 -4.43 -20.46 -7.05
N LYS A 211 -4.29 -21.00 -5.83
CA LYS A 211 -4.42 -22.44 -5.58
C LYS A 211 -5.82 -22.96 -5.91
N VAL A 212 -6.88 -22.17 -5.64
CA VAL A 212 -8.26 -22.55 -5.97
C VAL A 212 -8.51 -22.52 -7.49
N ILE A 213 -7.95 -21.54 -8.19
CA ILE A 213 -8.03 -21.44 -9.67
C ILE A 213 -7.22 -22.58 -10.30
N GLY A 214 -5.97 -22.79 -9.86
CA GLY A 214 -5.09 -23.84 -10.36
C GLY A 214 -5.53 -25.26 -9.99
N ALA A 215 -6.31 -25.44 -8.93
CA ALA A 215 -6.98 -26.70 -8.59
C ALA A 215 -8.20 -27.01 -9.49
N ARG A 216 -8.59 -26.08 -10.37
CA ARG A 216 -9.49 -26.33 -11.50
C ARG A 216 -8.72 -26.39 -12.83
N PRO A 217 -8.03 -27.50 -13.15
CA PRO A 217 -7.63 -27.76 -14.51
C PRO A 217 -8.74 -28.53 -15.24
N GLY A 218 -9.45 -27.88 -16.15
CA GLY A 218 -10.17 -28.56 -17.24
C GLY A 218 -11.63 -28.96 -16.99
N GLY A 219 -12.50 -28.46 -17.87
CA GLY A 219 -13.92 -28.72 -17.98
C GLY A 219 -14.59 -27.37 -18.31
N GLU A 220 -14.65 -26.91 -19.56
CA GLU A 220 -15.12 -27.63 -20.75
C GLU A 220 -14.38 -27.18 -22.03
N MET A 221 -14.38 -28.10 -23.00
CA MET A 221 -14.13 -27.85 -24.43
C MET A 221 -15.25 -27.02 -25.04
#